data_AF-A0A2P5ESS8-F1
#
_entry.id   AF-A0A2P5ESS8-F1
#
_cell.length_a   1.000
_cell.length_b   1.000
_cell.length_c   1.000
_cell.angle_alpha   90.00
_cell.angle_beta   90.00
_cell.angle_gamma   90.00
#
_symmetry.space_group_name_H-M   'P 1'
#
loop_
_entity.id
_entity.type
_entity.pdbx_description
1 polymer ?
#
loop_
_entity_poly.entity_id
_entity_poly.type
_entity_poly.pdbx_seq_one_letter_code
_entity_poly.pdbx_strand_id
1 'polypeptide(L)'
;MLPENFYENLEKGGIILKRSQSFSFCKEGLMIDGATQPLETDIVILATGYRGDQKLKNMFKSPIFKNQIFGTEASTAPLYRHVIHPRIPQLAVVGYAESLSNLCTFEIRCQCLAQFLSGKFELPKIREMEKDVMKWEKYSKLYSGKYFRGSCNACVHVWYNDQLCKDMERKTRRKKGVLAEWFLPYFPSDYAGLTHN
;
A
#
# COMPACT_ATOMS: atom_id res chain seq x y z
N MET A 1 13.36 -6.37 1.61
CA MET A 1 14.31 -7.40 2.07
C MET A 1 14.46 -8.40 0.94
N LEU A 2 15.69 -8.77 0.59
CA LEU A 2 15.91 -9.81 -0.41
C LEU A 2 15.87 -11.19 0.27
N PRO A 3 15.55 -12.27 -0.46
CA PRO A 3 15.63 -13.62 0.08
C PRO A 3 17.04 -13.94 0.59
N GLU A 4 17.13 -14.86 1.55
CA GLU A 4 18.41 -15.38 2.02
C GLU A 4 19.24 -15.90 0.83
N ASN A 5 20.55 -15.68 0.90
CA ASN A 5 21.53 -16.10 -0.12
C ASN A 5 21.27 -15.53 -1.54
N PHE A 6 20.45 -14.48 -1.70
CA PHE A 6 20.21 -13.88 -3.01
C PHE A 6 21.50 -13.47 -3.72
N TYR A 7 22.39 -12.76 -3.02
CA TYR A 7 23.66 -12.30 -3.59
C TYR A 7 24.63 -13.45 -3.87
N GLU A 8 24.71 -14.45 -2.98
CA GLU A 8 25.56 -15.62 -3.21
C GLU A 8 25.13 -16.40 -4.45
N ASN A 9 23.81 -16.54 -4.68
CA ASN A 9 23.29 -17.21 -5.86
C ASN A 9 23.52 -16.40 -7.14
N LEU A 10 23.57 -15.07 -7.07
CA LEU A 10 24.01 -14.22 -8.18
C LEU A 10 25.49 -14.46 -8.51
N GLU A 11 26.36 -14.43 -7.50
CA GLU A 11 27.81 -14.60 -7.66
C GLU A 11 28.17 -16.00 -8.18
N LYS A 12 27.47 -17.05 -7.68
CA LYS A 12 27.65 -18.44 -8.13
C LYS A 12 26.99 -18.72 -9.49
N GLY A 13 26.27 -17.77 -10.08
CA GLY A 13 25.58 -17.93 -11.37
C GLY A 13 24.27 -18.74 -11.31
N GLY A 14 23.78 -19.06 -10.12
CA GLY A 14 22.47 -19.71 -9.94
C GLY A 14 21.28 -18.79 -10.22
N ILE A 15 21.49 -17.46 -10.20
CA ILE A 15 20.54 -16.45 -10.67
C ILE A 15 21.23 -15.59 -11.72
N ILE A 16 20.62 -15.49 -12.90
CA ILE A 16 21.11 -14.63 -13.99
C ILE A 16 20.14 -13.47 -14.17
N LEU A 17 20.60 -12.25 -13.91
CA LEU A 17 19.79 -11.05 -14.11
C LEU A 17 19.90 -10.59 -15.56
N LYS A 18 18.78 -10.65 -16.29
CA LYS A 18 18.67 -10.12 -17.65
C LYS A 18 17.57 -9.07 -17.70
N ARG A 19 17.94 -7.83 -18.03
CA ARG A 19 16.98 -6.76 -18.27
C ARG A 19 16.51 -6.85 -19.71
N SER A 20 15.20 -6.94 -19.91
CA SER A 20 14.57 -6.86 -21.24
C SER A 20 13.34 -5.97 -21.17
N GLN A 21 12.98 -5.35 -22.31
CA GLN A 21 11.73 -4.61 -22.45
C GLN A 21 10.55 -5.54 -22.77
N SER A 22 10.82 -6.63 -23.49
CA SER A 22 9.81 -7.61 -23.88
C SER A 22 10.42 -8.99 -24.07
N PHE A 23 9.56 -10.00 -24.17
CA PHE A 23 9.92 -11.35 -24.57
C PHE A 23 8.71 -12.01 -25.24
N SER A 24 8.95 -13.07 -25.99
CA SER A 24 7.90 -13.94 -26.54
C SER A 24 8.21 -15.40 -26.25
N PHE A 25 7.18 -16.23 -26.35
CA PHE A 25 7.32 -17.68 -26.21
C PHE A 25 7.63 -18.31 -27.57
N CYS A 26 8.50 -19.31 -27.56
CA CYS A 26 8.81 -20.16 -28.71
C CYS A 26 8.81 -21.63 -28.25
N LYS A 27 8.99 -22.57 -29.18
CA LYS A 27 8.91 -24.00 -28.88
C LYS A 27 10.01 -24.45 -27.91
N GLU A 28 11.17 -23.80 -28.00
CA GLU A 28 12.37 -24.09 -27.21
C GLU A 28 12.41 -23.37 -25.86
N GLY A 29 11.55 -22.35 -25.65
CA GLY A 29 11.53 -21.55 -24.42
C GLY A 29 11.18 -20.08 -24.67
N LEU A 30 12.05 -19.17 -24.26
CA LEU A 30 11.83 -17.72 -24.34
C LEU A 30 12.70 -17.04 -25.40
N MET A 31 12.09 -16.29 -26.29
CA MET A 31 12.81 -15.33 -27.13
C MET A 31 12.84 -13.98 -26.41
N ILE A 32 14.03 -13.57 -25.95
CA ILE A 32 14.22 -12.31 -25.25
C ILE A 32 14.63 -11.24 -26.27
N ASP A 33 14.03 -10.06 -26.18
CA ASP A 33 14.35 -8.94 -27.07
C ASP A 33 15.86 -8.65 -27.12
N GLY A 34 16.39 -8.50 -28.33
CA GLY A 34 17.83 -8.35 -28.60
C GLY A 34 18.67 -9.63 -28.53
N ALA A 35 18.11 -10.79 -28.18
CA ALA A 35 18.80 -12.08 -28.27
C ALA A 35 18.69 -12.66 -29.70
N THR A 36 19.77 -13.28 -30.18
CA THR A 36 19.80 -13.95 -31.50
C THR A 36 19.31 -15.40 -31.45
N GLN A 37 19.27 -15.99 -30.26
CA GLN A 37 18.84 -17.37 -30.03
C GLN A 37 17.84 -17.45 -28.88
N PRO A 38 16.92 -18.44 -28.91
CA PRO A 38 16.05 -18.73 -27.79
C PRO A 38 16.84 -19.00 -26.51
N LEU A 39 16.32 -18.53 -25.38
CA LEU A 39 16.70 -19.03 -24.07
C LEU A 39 15.90 -20.32 -23.82
N GLU A 40 16.59 -21.45 -23.82
CA GLU A 40 15.98 -22.73 -23.45
C GLU A 40 15.39 -22.63 -22.04
N THR A 41 14.12 -22.98 -21.88
CA THR A 41 13.40 -22.76 -20.62
C THR A 41 12.27 -23.77 -20.45
N ASP A 42 12.34 -24.56 -19.38
CA ASP A 42 11.31 -25.54 -19.04
C ASP A 42 10.08 -24.91 -18.36
N ILE A 43 10.29 -23.90 -17.51
CA ILE A 43 9.25 -23.29 -16.67
C ILE A 43 9.39 -21.77 -16.70
N VAL A 44 8.27 -21.09 -16.92
CA VAL A 44 8.18 -19.63 -16.84
C VAL A 44 7.23 -19.24 -15.71
N ILE A 45 7.75 -18.49 -14.74
CA ILE A 45 6.97 -17.95 -13.62
C ILE A 45 6.78 -16.43 -13.81
N LEU A 46 5.55 -16.00 -14.07
CA LEU A 46 5.21 -14.58 -14.25
C LEU A 46 4.96 -13.90 -12.89
N ALA A 47 6.03 -13.40 -12.26
CA ALA A 47 5.97 -12.64 -11.01
C ALA A 47 5.62 -11.14 -11.23
N THR A 48 4.58 -10.84 -12.03
CA THR A 48 4.25 -9.47 -12.48
C THR A 48 3.31 -8.69 -11.53
N GLY A 49 3.00 -9.25 -10.35
CA GLY A 49 2.16 -8.63 -9.33
C GLY A 49 0.66 -8.90 -9.50
N TYR A 50 -0.17 -8.11 -8.83
CA TYR A 50 -1.63 -8.28 -8.77
C TYR A 50 -2.40 -7.00 -9.12
N ARG A 51 -3.62 -7.15 -9.64
CA ARG A 51 -4.54 -6.04 -9.98
C ARG A 51 -5.58 -5.81 -8.88
N GLY A 52 -5.10 -5.35 -7.71
CA GLY A 52 -5.96 -5.12 -6.53
C GLY A 52 -7.06 -4.08 -6.77
N ASP A 53 -6.78 -3.08 -7.61
CA ASP A 53 -7.73 -2.10 -8.12
C ASP A 53 -8.91 -2.74 -8.87
N GLN A 54 -8.61 -3.60 -9.83
CA GLN A 54 -9.63 -4.29 -10.61
C GLN A 54 -10.46 -5.23 -9.75
N LYS A 55 -9.80 -5.91 -8.78
CA LYS A 55 -10.48 -6.76 -7.80
C LYS A 55 -11.49 -5.94 -6.97
N LEU A 56 -11.07 -4.82 -6.39
CA LEU A 56 -11.95 -3.94 -5.61
C LEU A 56 -13.10 -3.40 -6.46
N LYS A 57 -12.81 -2.91 -7.67
CA LYS A 57 -13.83 -2.42 -8.62
C LYS A 57 -14.89 -3.50 -8.90
N ASN A 58 -14.46 -4.74 -9.13
CA ASN A 58 -15.36 -5.83 -9.50
C ASN A 58 -16.23 -6.34 -8.35
N MET A 59 -15.96 -5.98 -7.09
CA MET A 59 -16.83 -6.33 -5.95
C MET A 59 -18.18 -5.61 -6.01
N PHE A 60 -18.25 -4.43 -6.63
CA PHE A 60 -19.48 -3.67 -6.73
C PHE A 60 -20.30 -4.13 -7.93
N LYS A 61 -21.61 -4.36 -7.77
CA LYS A 61 -22.52 -4.60 -8.90
C LYS A 61 -22.87 -3.30 -9.63
N SER A 62 -23.07 -2.21 -8.88
CA SER A 62 -23.47 -0.90 -9.40
C SER A 62 -22.38 -0.27 -10.29
N PRO A 63 -22.68 0.07 -11.56
CA PRO A 63 -21.74 0.80 -12.42
C PRO A 63 -21.29 2.13 -11.84
N ILE A 64 -22.18 2.82 -11.10
CA ILE A 64 -21.88 4.09 -10.44
C ILE A 64 -20.78 3.88 -9.40
N PHE A 65 -20.93 2.89 -8.52
CA PHE A 65 -19.92 2.61 -7.50
C PHE A 65 -18.63 2.04 -8.08
N LYS A 66 -18.70 1.25 -9.17
CA LYS A 66 -17.49 0.83 -9.91
C LYS A 66 -16.68 2.02 -10.41
N ASN A 67 -17.35 3.07 -10.87
CA ASN A 67 -16.72 4.29 -11.40
C ASN A 67 -16.30 5.28 -10.30
N GLN A 68 -16.86 5.16 -9.10
CA GLN A 68 -16.50 6.02 -7.96
C GLN A 68 -15.38 5.42 -7.12
N ILE A 69 -15.44 4.10 -6.82
CA ILE A 69 -14.45 3.42 -5.96
C ILE A 69 -13.07 3.37 -6.60
N PHE A 70 -13.03 3.38 -7.92
CA PHE A 70 -11.82 3.51 -8.68
C PHE A 70 -11.83 4.90 -9.31
N GLY A 71 -10.76 5.65 -9.09
CA GLY A 71 -10.60 6.94 -9.77
C GLY A 71 -10.30 6.76 -11.25
N THR A 72 -9.46 7.63 -11.80
CA THR A 72 -9.01 7.48 -13.19
C THR A 72 -7.95 6.39 -13.30
N GLU A 73 -7.66 5.92 -14.51
CA GLU A 73 -6.50 5.03 -14.72
C GLU A 73 -5.17 5.63 -14.25
N ALA A 74 -5.11 6.96 -14.13
CA ALA A 74 -3.94 7.66 -13.62
C ALA A 74 -3.92 7.82 -12.09
N SER A 75 -4.92 7.33 -11.35
CA SER A 75 -5.03 7.56 -9.89
C SER A 75 -5.12 6.27 -9.07
N THR A 76 -4.91 6.41 -7.76
CA THR A 76 -5.17 5.33 -6.79
C THR A 76 -6.63 5.36 -6.35
N ALA A 77 -7.09 4.35 -5.59
CA ALA A 77 -8.42 4.38 -5.00
C ALA A 77 -8.52 5.56 -4.01
N PRO A 78 -9.54 6.44 -4.13
CA PRO A 78 -9.62 7.68 -3.36
C PRO A 78 -10.15 7.42 -1.94
N LEU A 79 -9.31 6.81 -1.10
CA LEU A 79 -9.65 6.44 0.26
C LEU A 79 -9.01 7.42 1.27
N TYR A 80 -9.84 8.18 1.97
CA TYR A 80 -9.41 9.00 3.10
C TYR A 80 -8.80 8.11 4.18
N ARG A 81 -7.62 8.49 4.67
CA ARG A 81 -6.78 7.67 5.56
C ARG A 81 -6.54 6.25 5.05
N HIS A 82 -6.66 6.00 3.74
CA HIS A 82 -6.63 4.66 3.16
C HIS A 82 -7.69 3.69 3.69
N VAL A 83 -8.82 4.21 4.19
CA VAL A 83 -9.92 3.40 4.74
C VAL A 83 -11.27 3.84 4.16
N ILE A 84 -11.63 5.12 4.27
CA ILE A 84 -13.02 5.56 4.05
C ILE A 84 -13.15 6.23 2.68
N HIS A 85 -14.19 5.89 1.92
CA HIS A 85 -14.46 6.55 0.65
C HIS A 85 -15.23 7.88 0.87
N PRO A 86 -14.73 9.05 0.45
CA PRO A 86 -15.35 10.34 0.76
C PRO A 86 -16.78 10.53 0.25
N ARG A 87 -17.14 9.85 -0.85
CA ARG A 87 -18.43 10.05 -1.56
C ARG A 87 -19.35 8.82 -1.61
N ILE A 88 -18.86 7.65 -1.21
CA ILE A 88 -19.69 6.43 -1.19
C ILE A 88 -20.06 6.24 0.28
N PRO A 89 -21.33 6.48 0.65
CA PRO A 89 -21.74 6.40 2.04
C PRO A 89 -21.61 4.96 2.54
N GLN A 90 -21.36 4.80 3.84
CA GLN A 90 -21.33 3.50 4.53
C GLN A 90 -20.34 2.49 3.92
N LEU A 91 -19.24 2.98 3.34
CA LEU A 91 -18.19 2.14 2.77
C LEU A 91 -16.83 2.44 3.40
N ALA A 92 -16.22 1.40 3.94
CA ALA A 92 -14.82 1.39 4.35
C ALA A 92 -14.11 0.20 3.68
N VAL A 93 -12.87 0.40 3.26
CA VAL A 93 -12.00 -0.59 2.63
C VAL A 93 -10.72 -0.68 3.45
N VAL A 94 -10.53 -1.78 4.16
CA VAL A 94 -9.29 -2.04 4.91
C VAL A 94 -8.45 -3.04 4.13
N GLY A 95 -7.13 -2.78 4.05
CA GLY A 95 -6.17 -3.68 3.40
C GLY A 95 -5.89 -3.39 1.92
N TYR A 96 -6.43 -2.30 1.36
CA TYR A 96 -6.12 -1.89 -0.02
C TYR A 96 -4.74 -1.23 -0.14
N ALA A 97 -4.44 -0.25 0.72
CA ALA A 97 -3.13 0.41 0.74
C ALA A 97 -2.18 -0.33 1.69
N GLU A 98 -0.95 -0.57 1.27
CA GLU A 98 0.02 -1.34 2.05
C GLU A 98 0.90 -0.44 2.94
N SER A 99 1.64 -1.06 3.83
CA SER A 99 2.62 -0.47 4.76
C SER A 99 3.77 -1.44 4.98
N LEU A 100 4.87 -0.98 5.58
CA LEU A 100 6.02 -1.81 5.92
C LEU A 100 5.64 -2.97 6.87
N SER A 101 4.76 -2.67 7.84
CA SER A 101 4.15 -3.65 8.74
C SER A 101 2.63 -3.58 8.58
N ASN A 102 2.13 -4.35 7.61
CA ASN A 102 0.72 -4.36 7.24
C ASN A 102 -0.19 -4.67 8.43
N LEU A 103 0.15 -5.70 9.22
CA LEU A 103 -0.68 -6.15 10.33
C LEU A 103 -0.90 -5.04 11.37
N CYS A 104 0.18 -4.45 11.87
CA CYS A 104 0.10 -3.36 12.85
C CYS A 104 -0.64 -2.14 12.28
N THR A 105 -0.37 -1.77 11.04
CA THR A 105 -1.01 -0.59 10.43
C THR A 105 -2.50 -0.83 10.21
N PHE A 106 -2.89 -2.05 9.80
CA PHE A 106 -4.28 -2.43 9.60
C PHE A 106 -5.03 -2.50 10.92
N GLU A 107 -4.39 -2.96 12.00
CA GLU A 107 -4.97 -2.92 13.34
C GLU A 107 -5.30 -1.48 13.75
N ILE A 108 -4.36 -0.54 13.62
CA ILE A 108 -4.60 0.88 13.95
C ILE A 108 -5.71 1.47 13.07
N ARG A 109 -5.75 1.13 11.77
CA ARG A 109 -6.84 1.53 10.87
C ARG A 109 -8.20 0.99 11.32
N CYS A 110 -8.27 -0.28 11.70
CA CYS A 110 -9.48 -0.92 12.23
C CYS A 110 -9.93 -0.26 13.53
N GLN A 111 -9.01 0.06 14.42
CA GLN A 111 -9.31 0.77 15.68
C GLN A 111 -9.85 2.18 15.40
N CYS A 112 -9.21 2.92 14.50
CA CYS A 112 -9.69 4.25 14.06
C CYS A 112 -11.10 4.16 13.44
N LEU A 113 -11.32 3.20 12.54
CA LEU A 113 -12.63 2.95 11.95
C LEU A 113 -13.69 2.58 13.01
N ALA A 114 -13.36 1.72 13.97
CA ALA A 114 -14.26 1.34 15.04
C ALA A 114 -14.64 2.53 15.93
N GLN A 115 -13.69 3.41 16.25
CA GLN A 115 -13.95 4.62 17.01
C GLN A 115 -14.86 5.60 16.25
N PHE A 116 -14.64 5.79 14.95
CA PHE A 116 -15.54 6.54 14.08
C PHE A 116 -16.96 5.96 14.09
N LEU A 117 -17.10 4.65 13.86
CA LEU A 117 -18.40 3.97 13.86
C LEU A 117 -19.12 4.05 15.21
N SER A 118 -18.37 4.13 16.32
CA SER A 118 -18.92 4.35 17.66
C SER A 118 -19.26 5.81 17.99
N GLY A 119 -19.05 6.75 17.05
CA GLY A 119 -19.34 8.17 17.24
C GLY A 119 -18.34 8.91 18.14
N LYS A 120 -17.15 8.34 18.39
CA LYS A 120 -16.12 8.99 19.22
C LYS A 120 -15.48 10.20 18.56
N PHE A 121 -15.50 10.25 17.23
CA PHE A 121 -15.09 11.42 16.45
C PHE A 121 -15.88 11.45 15.14
N GLU A 122 -15.95 12.63 14.53
CA GLU A 122 -16.59 12.83 13.24
C GLU A 122 -15.56 12.95 12.11
N LEU A 123 -15.94 12.51 10.91
CA LEU A 123 -15.12 12.73 9.72
C LEU A 123 -15.16 14.21 9.32
N PRO A 124 -14.06 14.74 8.76
CA PRO A 124 -14.09 16.07 8.20
C PRO A 124 -15.00 16.12 6.97
N LYS A 125 -15.33 17.34 6.52
CA LYS A 125 -16.14 17.55 5.31
C LYS A 125 -15.51 16.84 4.11
N ILE A 126 -16.35 16.37 3.18
CA ILE A 126 -15.93 15.65 1.96
C ILE A 126 -14.78 16.36 1.23
N ARG A 127 -14.85 17.68 1.09
CA ARG A 127 -13.79 18.48 0.42
C ARG A 127 -12.43 18.35 1.10
N GLU A 128 -12.37 18.25 2.42
CA GLU A 128 -11.11 18.09 3.16
C GLU A 128 -10.59 16.65 3.05
N MET A 129 -11.48 15.65 3.06
CA MET A 129 -11.11 14.27 2.78
C MET A 129 -10.51 14.12 1.38
N GLU A 130 -11.14 14.74 0.36
CA GLU A 130 -10.65 14.74 -1.02
C GLU A 130 -9.29 15.44 -1.16
N LYS A 131 -9.04 16.54 -0.41
CA LYS A 131 -7.73 17.19 -0.36
C LYS A 131 -6.64 16.28 0.21
N ASP A 132 -6.94 15.55 1.29
CA ASP A 132 -6.00 14.57 1.88
C ASP A 132 -5.69 13.45 0.87
N VAL A 133 -6.73 12.90 0.22
CA VAL A 133 -6.57 11.90 -0.85
C VAL A 133 -5.65 12.41 -1.97
N MET A 134 -5.86 13.62 -2.48
CA MET A 134 -5.00 14.21 -3.52
C MET A 134 -3.56 14.41 -3.04
N LYS A 135 -3.35 14.78 -1.78
CA LYS A 135 -2.02 14.90 -1.19
C LYS A 135 -1.30 13.56 -1.16
N TRP A 136 -1.99 12.50 -0.74
CA TRP A 136 -1.46 11.12 -0.74
C TRP A 136 -1.19 10.59 -2.15
N GLU A 137 -2.04 10.93 -3.10
CA GLU A 137 -1.84 10.55 -4.50
C GLU A 137 -0.58 11.22 -5.08
N LYS A 138 -0.40 12.53 -4.82
CA LYS A 138 0.81 13.26 -5.23
C LYS A 138 2.07 12.67 -4.60
N TYR A 139 2.02 12.36 -3.30
CA TYR A 139 3.10 11.66 -2.60
C TYR A 139 3.42 10.31 -3.26
N SER A 140 2.40 9.48 -3.47
CA SER A 140 2.57 8.14 -4.05
C SER A 140 3.18 8.19 -5.45
N LYS A 141 2.74 9.12 -6.30
CA LYS A 141 3.29 9.34 -7.64
C LYS A 141 4.75 9.79 -7.61
N LEU A 142 5.10 10.69 -6.70
CA LEU A 142 6.45 11.22 -6.57
C LEU A 142 7.46 10.14 -6.15
N TYR A 143 7.11 9.30 -5.17
CA TYR A 143 8.04 8.35 -4.58
C TYR A 143 7.95 6.93 -5.16
N SER A 144 6.81 6.52 -5.72
CA SER A 144 6.63 5.18 -6.31
C SER A 144 6.68 5.16 -7.84
N GLY A 145 6.68 6.33 -8.50
CA GLY A 145 6.74 6.46 -9.95
C GLY A 145 5.67 5.62 -10.65
N LYS A 146 6.08 4.77 -11.59
CA LYS A 146 5.17 3.87 -12.35
C LYS A 146 4.47 2.79 -11.49
N TYR A 147 4.94 2.56 -10.26
CA TYR A 147 4.37 1.56 -9.35
C TYR A 147 3.39 2.16 -8.33
N PHE A 148 2.98 3.42 -8.51
CA PHE A 148 2.10 4.15 -7.58
C PHE A 148 0.78 3.46 -7.24
N ARG A 149 0.30 2.52 -8.07
CA ARG A 149 -0.94 1.75 -7.78
C ARG A 149 -0.77 0.74 -6.64
N GLY A 150 0.44 0.27 -6.38
CA GLY A 150 0.78 -0.46 -5.16
C GLY A 150 1.23 0.52 -4.07
N SER A 151 0.42 1.54 -3.78
CA SER A 151 0.81 2.60 -2.86
C SER A 151 1.05 2.02 -1.48
N CYS A 152 2.33 2.04 -1.10
CA CYS A 152 2.82 1.56 0.19
C CYS A 152 3.32 2.76 0.99
N ASN A 153 2.79 2.93 2.20
CA ASN A 153 3.19 4.02 3.08
C ASN A 153 4.39 3.67 3.97
N ALA A 154 5.15 2.61 3.63
CA ALA A 154 6.28 2.12 4.42
C ALA A 154 7.25 3.22 4.84
N CYS A 155 7.61 4.12 3.92
CA CYS A 155 8.57 5.19 4.15
C CYS A 155 8.06 6.31 5.09
N VAL A 156 6.74 6.39 5.32
CA VAL A 156 6.10 7.42 6.14
C VAL A 156 5.17 6.81 7.20
N HIS A 157 5.39 5.55 7.56
CA HIS A 157 4.47 4.79 8.41
C HIS A 157 4.25 5.43 9.79
N VAL A 158 5.29 5.96 10.44
CA VAL A 158 5.18 6.67 11.73
C VAL A 158 4.29 7.89 11.57
N TRP A 159 4.59 8.75 10.59
CA TRP A 159 3.81 9.95 10.32
C TRP A 159 2.36 9.65 9.93
N TYR A 160 2.14 8.59 9.16
CA TYR A 160 0.81 8.11 8.81
C TYR A 160 0.02 7.64 10.04
N ASN A 161 0.63 6.83 10.90
CA ASN A 161 0.00 6.37 12.15
C ASN A 161 -0.28 7.52 13.10
N ASP A 162 0.56 8.57 13.12
CA ASP A 162 0.29 9.80 13.87
C ASP A 162 -0.99 10.49 13.41
N GLN A 163 -1.30 10.47 12.11
CA GLN A 163 -2.57 11.03 11.62
C GLN A 163 -3.77 10.25 12.17
N LEU A 164 -3.71 8.92 12.16
CA LEU A 164 -4.76 8.08 12.75
C LEU A 164 -4.89 8.31 14.25
N CYS A 165 -3.76 8.47 14.96
CA CYS A 165 -3.77 8.79 16.38
C CYS A 165 -4.43 10.15 16.64
N LYS A 166 -4.14 11.18 15.83
CA LYS A 166 -4.79 12.49 15.95
C LYS A 166 -6.29 12.42 15.74
N ASP A 167 -6.73 11.70 14.71
CA ASP A 167 -8.16 11.53 14.42
C ASP A 167 -8.88 10.84 15.59
N MET A 168 -8.22 9.89 16.27
CA MET A 168 -8.71 9.23 17.50
C MET A 168 -8.45 10.02 18.80
N GLU A 169 -7.99 11.28 18.72
CA GLU A 169 -7.63 12.12 19.88
C GLU A 169 -6.59 11.47 20.83
N ARG A 170 -5.69 10.65 20.28
CA ARG A 170 -4.60 9.98 21.01
C ARG A 170 -3.27 10.70 20.82
N LYS A 171 -2.38 10.56 21.82
CA LYS A 171 -1.00 11.04 21.72
C LYS A 171 -0.30 10.39 20.54
N THR A 172 0.32 11.22 19.70
CA THR A 172 1.12 10.78 18.56
C THR A 172 2.53 10.35 18.97
N ARG A 173 3.09 11.00 20.00
CA ARG A 173 4.33 10.55 20.64
C ARG A 173 4.03 9.32 21.51
N ARG A 174 4.63 8.18 21.15
CA ARG A 174 4.38 6.87 21.75
C ARG A 174 5.52 6.35 22.64
N LYS A 175 6.68 6.99 22.62
CA LYS A 175 7.83 6.65 23.47
C LYS A 175 7.88 7.52 24.73
N LYS A 176 8.54 7.00 25.75
CA LYS A 176 8.75 7.70 27.01
C LYS A 176 9.98 8.61 26.92
N GLY A 177 9.75 9.92 26.82
CA GLY A 177 10.79 10.94 26.84
C GLY A 177 11.29 11.37 25.45
N VAL A 178 11.89 12.56 25.37
CA VAL A 178 12.27 13.20 24.08
C VAL A 178 13.36 12.43 23.34
N LEU A 179 14.38 11.93 24.06
CA LEU A 179 15.47 11.17 23.43
C LEU A 179 14.96 9.85 22.83
N ALA A 180 14.10 9.13 23.55
CA ALA A 180 13.52 7.90 23.05
C ALA A 180 12.71 8.14 21.77
N GLU A 181 12.00 9.27 21.69
CA GLU A 181 11.23 9.62 20.49
C GLU A 181 12.09 9.93 19.27
N TRP A 182 13.31 10.43 19.47
CA TRP A 182 14.17 10.86 18.38
C TRP A 182 15.06 9.74 17.88
N PHE A 183 15.47 8.84 18.77
CA PHE A 183 16.53 7.87 18.49
C PHE A 183 16.06 6.41 18.47
N LEU A 184 14.93 6.06 19.09
CA LEU A 184 14.45 4.68 19.09
C LEU A 184 13.47 4.41 17.95
N PRO A 185 13.54 3.24 17.31
CA PRO A 185 12.56 2.84 16.30
C PRO A 185 11.18 2.63 16.94
N TYR A 186 10.16 2.91 16.13
CA TYR A 186 8.77 2.61 16.44
C TYR A 186 8.47 1.13 16.15
N PHE A 187 7.78 0.49 17.08
CA PHE A 187 7.35 -0.90 17.03
C PHE A 187 5.83 -1.00 17.23
N PRO A 188 5.22 -2.13 16.81
CA PRO A 188 3.80 -2.38 17.07
C PRO A 188 3.39 -2.23 18.53
N SER A 189 4.26 -2.61 19.47
CA SER A 189 4.01 -2.48 20.91
C SER A 189 3.82 -1.03 21.37
N ASP A 190 4.38 -0.05 20.68
CA ASP A 190 4.21 1.38 21.03
C ASP A 190 2.77 1.87 20.75
N TYR A 191 2.05 1.17 19.88
CA TYR A 191 0.66 1.43 19.53
C TYR A 191 -0.32 0.56 20.34
N ALA A 192 0.16 -0.18 21.35
CA ALA A 192 -0.72 -0.89 22.27
C ALA A 192 -1.64 0.09 23.02
N GLY A 193 -2.86 -0.36 23.32
CA GLY A 193 -3.80 0.37 24.18
C GLY A 193 -4.54 1.55 23.54
N LEU A 194 -4.51 1.71 22.20
CA LEU A 194 -5.23 2.80 21.52
C LEU A 194 -6.76 2.78 21.71
N THR A 195 -7.33 1.63 22.05
CA THR A 195 -8.76 1.42 22.27
C THR A 195 -9.19 1.53 23.74
N HIS A 196 -8.26 1.44 24.69
CA HIS A 196 -8.55 1.48 26.12
C HIS A 196 -8.52 2.93 26.63
N ASN A 197 -9.50 3.29 27.44
CA ASN A 197 -9.49 4.51 28.25
C ASN A 197 -8.83 4.22 29.59
#